data_AF-A0A5S3X5G4-F1
#
_entry.id   AF-A0A5S3X5G4-F1
#
_cell.length_a   1.000
_cell.length_b   1.000
_cell.length_c   1.000
_cell.angle_alpha   90.00
_cell.angle_beta   90.00
_cell.angle_gamma   90.00
#
_symmetry.space_group_name_H-M   'P 1'
#
loop_
_entity.id
_entity.type
_entity.pdbx_description
1 polymer ?
#
loop_
_entity_poly.entity_id
_entity_poly.type
_entity_poly.pdbx_seq_one_letter_code
_entity_poly.pdbx_strand_id
1 'polypeptide(L)'
;MYAASFDSDEYSAFMQNPNQYQTTSKTSRKLQFIKERVKVVGYVQLLAALVMTIVLVVGFFAEGESAPVTLTGLPLIFLNAIAGYTAITSQVKWYFLSILNQALQVVSVQLGAFAYTYTGMGAINLGINRDLIGETQVGFGLLLSSTFELEMKASTMKLSVVEVDLVAVSFVIAIFTAMRRR
;
A
#
# COMPACT_ATOMS: atom_id res chain seq x y z
N MET A 1 27.39 -2.19 29.52
CA MET A 1 26.39 -1.80 30.54
C MET A 1 25.98 -0.37 30.22
N TYR A 2 24.90 -0.17 29.46
CA TYR A 2 24.43 1.19 29.11
C TYR A 2 23.57 1.70 30.26
N ALA A 3 24.12 2.61 31.06
CA ALA A 3 23.34 3.37 32.02
C ALA A 3 22.45 4.32 31.21
N ALA A 4 21.13 4.14 31.29
CA ALA A 4 20.18 5.11 30.80
C ALA A 4 20.39 6.39 31.63
N SER A 5 20.94 7.45 31.01
CA SER A 5 20.95 8.78 31.60
C SER A 5 19.50 9.24 31.69
N PHE A 6 18.89 9.04 32.85
CA PHE A 6 17.57 9.60 33.15
C PHE A 6 17.72 11.12 33.20
N ASP A 7 16.99 11.79 32.31
CA ASP A 7 16.83 13.23 32.36
C ASP A 7 16.19 13.61 33.71
N SER A 8 16.71 14.65 34.38
CA SER A 8 16.27 15.01 35.75
C SER A 8 14.78 15.37 35.82
N ASP A 9 14.25 15.83 34.70
CA ASP A 9 12.85 16.21 34.54
C ASP A 9 11.94 14.97 34.39
N GLU A 10 12.44 13.89 33.81
CA GLU A 10 11.70 12.61 33.73
C GLU A 10 11.64 11.91 35.09
N TYR A 11 12.73 11.97 35.87
CA TYR A 11 12.79 11.31 37.16
C TYR A 11 11.88 11.99 38.19
N SER A 12 11.85 13.31 38.20
CA SER A 12 10.99 14.10 39.07
C SER A 12 9.49 13.91 38.73
N ALA A 13 9.13 13.83 37.45
CA ALA A 13 7.76 13.53 37.02
C ALA A 13 7.31 12.10 37.38
N PHE A 14 8.21 11.10 37.27
CA PHE A 14 7.93 9.72 37.71
C PHE A 14 7.68 9.63 39.22
N MET A 15 8.46 10.35 40.03
CA MET A 15 8.33 10.36 41.48
C MET A 15 7.05 11.06 41.96
N GLN A 16 6.49 12.00 41.18
CA GLN A 16 5.23 12.69 41.52
C GLN A 16 3.99 11.86 41.21
N ASN A 17 3.97 11.10 40.11
CA ASN A 17 2.81 10.28 39.75
C ASN A 17 3.21 9.09 38.85
N PRO A 18 3.71 7.98 39.43
CA PRO A 18 4.30 6.88 38.66
C PRO A 18 3.29 6.17 37.75
N ASN A 19 2.01 6.12 38.16
CA ASN A 19 0.92 5.55 37.35
C ASN A 19 0.63 6.41 36.11
N GLN A 20 0.74 7.73 36.23
CA GLN A 20 0.49 8.68 35.14
C GLN A 20 1.68 8.74 34.18
N TYR A 21 2.91 8.62 34.68
CA TYR A 21 4.12 8.52 33.85
C TYR A 21 4.15 7.21 33.05
N GLN A 22 3.78 6.07 33.67
CA GLN A 22 3.70 4.79 32.97
C GLN A 22 2.64 4.80 31.86
N THR A 23 1.48 5.44 32.06
CA THR A 23 0.46 5.56 31.01
C THR A 23 0.89 6.51 29.91
N THR A 24 1.55 7.63 30.24
CA THR A 24 2.04 8.61 29.26
C THR A 24 3.17 8.03 28.41
N SER A 25 4.16 7.36 29.01
CA SER A 25 5.26 6.69 28.30
C SER A 25 4.78 5.53 27.41
N LYS A 26 3.83 4.70 27.89
CA LYS A 26 3.20 3.65 27.07
C LYS A 26 2.43 4.24 25.89
N THR A 27 1.72 5.36 26.08
CA THR A 27 0.96 6.04 25.04
C THR A 27 1.87 6.67 23.99
N SER A 28 2.92 7.37 24.42
CA SER A 28 3.95 7.96 23.55
C SER A 28 4.67 6.91 22.72
N ARG A 29 5.06 5.78 23.33
CA ARG A 29 5.71 4.66 22.62
C ARG A 29 4.76 4.01 21.61
N LYS A 30 3.47 3.84 21.96
CA LYS A 30 2.44 3.32 21.05
C LYS A 30 2.21 4.25 19.86
N LEU A 31 2.20 5.57 20.08
CA LEU A 31 2.05 6.57 19.02
C LEU A 31 3.26 6.62 18.09
N GLN A 32 4.48 6.55 18.64
CA GLN A 32 5.71 6.43 17.86
C GLN A 32 5.69 5.18 16.97
N PHE A 33 5.33 4.03 17.54
CA PHE A 33 5.26 2.77 16.79
C PHE A 33 4.28 2.84 15.61
N ILE A 34 3.15 3.54 15.77
CA ILE A 34 2.19 3.73 14.68
C ILE A 34 2.72 4.66 13.60
N LYS A 35 3.43 5.74 13.97
CA LYS A 35 4.10 6.62 13.00
C LYS A 35 5.15 5.86 12.20
N GLU A 36 5.95 5.02 12.86
CA GLU A 36 6.94 4.17 12.18
C GLU A 36 6.28 3.21 11.17
N ARG A 37 5.14 2.61 11.52
CA ARG A 37 4.38 1.77 10.56
C ARG A 37 3.95 2.53 9.32
N VAL A 38 3.48 3.77 9.46
CA VAL A 38 3.07 4.58 8.30
C VAL A 38 4.28 4.97 7.45
N LYS A 39 5.44 5.25 8.06
CA LYS A 39 6.68 5.49 7.31
C LYS A 39 7.09 4.27 6.48
N VAL A 40 6.95 3.06 7.02
CA VAL A 40 7.20 1.82 6.26
C VAL A 40 6.30 1.76 5.02
N VAL A 41 4.99 2.03 5.17
CA VAL A 41 4.08 2.13 4.00
C VAL A 41 4.59 3.18 3.01
N GLY A 42 5.09 4.31 3.50
CA GLY A 42 5.63 5.36 2.65
C GLY A 42 6.87 4.95 1.85
N TYR A 43 7.84 4.29 2.49
CA TYR A 43 9.03 3.75 1.80
C TYR A 43 8.66 2.73 0.74
N VAL A 44 7.70 1.87 1.07
CA VAL A 44 7.12 0.89 0.16
C VAL A 44 6.49 1.56 -1.06
N GLN A 45 5.70 2.61 -0.88
CA GLN A 45 5.10 3.36 -1.99
C GLN A 45 6.14 4.06 -2.85
N LEU A 46 7.23 4.58 -2.27
CA LEU A 46 8.32 5.16 -3.07
C LEU A 46 9.06 4.09 -3.89
N LEU A 47 9.30 2.91 -3.31
CA LEU A 47 9.93 1.80 -4.02
C LEU A 47 9.04 1.32 -5.17
N ALA A 48 7.72 1.21 -4.94
CA ALA A 48 6.73 0.93 -5.98
C ALA A 48 6.83 1.91 -7.15
N ALA A 49 6.83 3.22 -6.85
CA ALA A 49 6.96 4.26 -7.86
C ALA A 49 8.25 4.11 -8.68
N LEU A 50 9.37 3.80 -8.02
CA LEU A 50 10.65 3.57 -8.69
C LEU A 50 10.59 2.37 -9.63
N VAL A 51 10.07 1.23 -9.16
CA VAL A 51 9.96 0.00 -9.97
C VAL A 51 9.04 0.22 -11.17
N MET A 52 7.87 0.84 -10.98
CA MET A 52 6.96 1.17 -12.09
C MET A 52 7.60 2.11 -13.09
N THR A 53 8.40 3.08 -12.63
CA THR A 53 9.13 3.97 -13.54
C THR A 53 10.12 3.19 -14.40
N ILE A 54 10.87 2.25 -13.81
CA ILE A 54 11.82 1.40 -14.55
C ILE A 54 11.07 0.55 -15.57
N VAL A 55 9.99 -0.13 -15.17
CA VAL A 55 9.19 -0.97 -16.06
C VAL A 55 8.64 -0.16 -17.23
N LEU A 56 8.09 1.04 -16.96
CA LEU A 56 7.54 1.92 -18.00
C LEU A 56 8.61 2.42 -18.97
N VAL A 57 9.79 2.81 -18.47
CA VAL A 57 10.91 3.24 -19.32
C VAL A 57 11.42 2.09 -20.19
N VAL A 58 11.61 0.90 -19.60
CA VAL A 58 12.05 -0.29 -20.34
C VAL A 58 11.01 -0.70 -21.38
N GLY A 59 9.72 -0.78 -21.02
CA GLY A 59 8.64 -1.12 -21.95
C GLY A 59 8.55 -0.15 -23.13
N PHE A 60 8.70 1.15 -22.87
CA PHE A 60 8.68 2.17 -23.92
C PHE A 60 9.87 2.08 -24.89
N PHE A 61 11.10 1.89 -24.39
CA PHE A 61 12.31 1.91 -25.22
C PHE A 61 12.72 0.55 -25.78
N ALA A 62 12.47 -0.55 -25.07
CA ALA A 62 12.92 -1.89 -25.44
C ALA A 62 11.82 -2.73 -26.10
N GLU A 63 10.58 -2.59 -25.64
CA GLU A 63 9.46 -3.45 -26.08
C GLU A 63 8.52 -2.74 -27.07
N GLY A 64 8.71 -1.43 -27.29
CA GLY A 64 7.91 -0.64 -28.21
C GLY A 64 6.47 -0.49 -27.76
N GLU A 65 6.22 -0.46 -26.45
CA GLU A 65 4.89 -0.26 -25.91
C GLU A 65 4.22 1.00 -26.48
N SER A 66 2.91 0.89 -26.75
CA SER A 66 2.14 2.00 -27.30
C SER A 66 2.05 3.16 -26.30
N ALA A 67 2.21 4.40 -26.80
CA ALA A 67 2.12 5.62 -25.99
C ALA A 67 0.89 5.73 -25.06
N PRO A 68 -0.31 5.19 -25.42
CA PRO A 68 -1.46 5.16 -24.50
C PRO A 68 -1.21 4.37 -23.21
N VAL A 69 -0.52 3.22 -23.29
CA VAL A 69 -0.22 2.38 -22.12
C VAL A 69 0.71 3.15 -21.17
N THR A 70 1.77 3.72 -21.72
CA THR A 70 2.72 4.59 -21.00
C THR A 70 2.02 5.77 -20.33
N LEU A 71 1.07 6.41 -21.02
CA LEU A 71 0.36 7.58 -20.50
C LEU A 71 -0.55 7.22 -19.31
N THR A 72 -1.16 6.02 -19.32
CA THR A 72 -2.02 5.56 -18.21
C THR A 72 -1.24 5.16 -16.96
N GLY A 73 0.02 4.70 -17.11
CA GLY A 73 0.88 4.35 -15.97
C GLY A 73 1.45 5.55 -15.21
N LEU A 74 1.67 6.69 -15.89
CA LEU A 74 2.27 7.88 -15.28
C LEU A 74 1.50 8.42 -14.06
N PRO A 75 0.16 8.63 -14.11
CA PRO A 75 -0.61 9.06 -12.94
C PRO A 75 -0.44 8.15 -11.72
N LEU A 76 -0.32 6.84 -11.92
CA LEU A 76 -0.16 5.87 -10.84
C LEU A 76 1.24 5.92 -10.23
N ILE A 77 2.28 6.11 -11.05
CA ILE A 77 3.63 6.38 -10.55
C ILE A 77 3.64 7.64 -9.68
N PHE A 78 3.04 8.74 -10.16
CA PHE A 78 2.94 9.97 -9.40
C PHE A 78 2.15 9.78 -8.10
N LEU A 79 1.04 9.04 -8.15
CA LEU A 79 0.23 8.77 -6.96
C LEU A 79 1.03 8.00 -5.91
N ASN A 80 1.79 6.96 -6.29
CA ASN A 80 2.69 6.25 -5.37
C ASN A 80 3.78 7.16 -4.81
N ALA A 81 4.41 7.97 -5.66
CA ALA A 81 5.49 8.86 -5.24
C ALA A 81 5.01 9.90 -4.21
N ILE A 82 3.88 10.57 -4.49
CA ILE A 82 3.31 11.60 -3.62
C ILE A 82 2.77 10.96 -2.32
N ALA A 83 2.07 9.82 -2.43
CA ALA A 83 1.59 9.09 -1.26
C ALA A 83 2.74 8.62 -0.37
N GLY A 84 3.82 8.11 -0.98
CA GLY A 84 5.00 7.65 -0.26
C GLY A 84 5.72 8.79 0.47
N TYR A 85 5.94 9.90 -0.23
CA TYR A 85 6.57 11.09 0.33
C TYR A 85 5.76 11.68 1.51
N THR A 86 4.45 11.80 1.35
CA THR A 86 3.56 12.36 2.39
C THR A 86 3.46 11.45 3.62
N ALA A 87 3.52 10.13 3.44
CA ALA A 87 3.58 9.16 4.53
C ALA A 87 4.90 9.22 5.32
N ILE A 88 6.06 9.30 4.64
CA ILE A 88 7.38 9.39 5.31
C ILE A 88 7.52 10.71 6.07
N THR A 89 7.09 11.82 5.45
CA THR A 89 7.10 13.15 6.07
C THR A 89 6.00 13.34 7.11
N SER A 90 5.21 12.29 7.39
CA SER A 90 4.15 12.28 8.40
C SER A 90 3.11 13.40 8.23
N GLN A 91 2.84 13.79 6.99
CA GLN A 91 1.86 14.83 6.67
C GLN A 91 0.44 14.26 6.71
N VAL A 92 -0.11 14.15 7.92
CA VAL A 92 -1.40 13.47 8.18
C VAL A 92 -2.57 14.00 7.35
N LYS A 93 -2.57 15.29 6.98
CA LYS A 93 -3.58 15.88 6.08
C LYS A 93 -3.65 15.16 4.73
N TRP A 94 -2.56 14.56 4.28
CA TRP A 94 -2.42 13.93 2.96
C TRP A 94 -2.45 12.40 3.01
N TYR A 95 -2.66 11.80 4.18
CA TYR A 95 -2.75 10.32 4.30
C TYR A 95 -3.90 9.73 3.48
N PHE A 96 -4.91 10.53 3.12
CA PHE A 96 -5.95 10.11 2.18
C PHE A 96 -5.39 9.71 0.81
N LEU A 97 -4.24 10.27 0.37
CA LEU A 97 -3.59 9.89 -0.87
C LEU A 97 -3.03 8.47 -0.78
N SER A 98 -2.41 8.12 0.34
CA SER A 98 -1.98 6.76 0.60
C SER A 98 -3.16 5.80 0.68
N ILE A 99 -4.28 6.19 1.32
CA ILE A 99 -5.51 5.38 1.35
C ILE A 99 -6.07 5.19 -0.06
N LEU A 100 -6.18 6.26 -0.86
CA LEU A 100 -6.67 6.20 -2.23
C LEU A 100 -5.79 5.28 -3.08
N ASN A 101 -4.47 5.43 -2.98
CA ASN A 101 -3.51 4.60 -3.70
C ASN A 101 -3.66 3.12 -3.33
N GLN A 102 -3.78 2.81 -2.04
CA GLN A 102 -3.99 1.43 -1.62
C GLN A 102 -5.37 0.91 -2.02
N ALA A 103 -6.42 1.72 -1.93
CA ALA A 103 -7.78 1.32 -2.34
C ALA A 103 -7.84 0.91 -3.81
N LEU A 104 -7.06 1.56 -4.68
CA LEU A 104 -6.92 1.15 -6.07
C LEU A 104 -6.21 -0.21 -6.22
N GLN A 105 -5.29 -0.55 -5.31
CA GLN A 105 -4.54 -1.82 -5.31
C GLN A 105 -5.32 -2.97 -4.66
N VAL A 106 -6.29 -2.65 -3.78
CA VAL A 106 -7.03 -3.66 -3.00
C VAL A 106 -7.77 -4.65 -3.88
N VAL A 107 -8.31 -4.22 -5.02
CA VAL A 107 -9.13 -5.10 -5.87
C VAL A 107 -8.49 -5.24 -7.23
N SER A 108 -8.31 -6.47 -7.68
CA SER A 108 -8.03 -6.79 -9.08
C SER A 108 -9.23 -7.54 -9.64
N VAL A 109 -9.64 -7.20 -10.86
CA VAL A 109 -10.84 -7.74 -11.49
C VAL A 109 -10.57 -8.05 -12.94
N GLN A 110 -10.88 -9.29 -13.33
CA GLN A 110 -10.97 -9.68 -14.73
C GLN A 110 -12.40 -10.11 -14.99
N LEU A 111 -13.14 -9.37 -15.81
CA LEU A 111 -14.54 -9.61 -16.16
C LEU A 111 -14.66 -9.75 -17.68
N GLY A 112 -14.48 -10.97 -18.17
CA GLY A 112 -14.57 -11.28 -19.60
C GLY A 112 -13.52 -10.51 -20.40
N ALA A 113 -13.97 -9.51 -21.16
CA ALA A 113 -13.13 -8.64 -21.98
C ALA A 113 -12.34 -7.60 -21.18
N PHE A 114 -12.77 -7.27 -19.97
CA PHE A 114 -12.19 -6.22 -19.15
C PHE A 114 -11.24 -6.83 -18.12
N ALA A 115 -9.98 -6.40 -18.09
CA ALA A 115 -9.04 -6.72 -17.03
C ALA A 115 -8.52 -5.44 -16.39
N TYR A 116 -8.58 -5.39 -15.06
CA TYR A 116 -8.00 -4.34 -14.24
C TYR A 116 -7.19 -5.00 -13.14
N THR A 117 -5.89 -4.72 -13.13
CA THR A 117 -4.98 -5.14 -12.07
C THR A 117 -4.06 -3.97 -11.76
N TYR A 118 -3.91 -3.66 -10.49
CA TYR A 118 -2.98 -2.64 -10.04
C TYR A 118 -2.26 -3.11 -8.78
N THR A 119 -0.94 -3.28 -8.89
CA THR A 119 -0.10 -3.81 -7.82
C THR A 119 1.16 -2.96 -7.68
N GLY A 120 1.36 -2.36 -6.51
CA GLY A 120 2.48 -1.45 -6.27
C GLY A 120 3.81 -2.16 -6.04
N MET A 121 3.83 -3.33 -5.38
CA MET A 121 5.08 -4.05 -5.08
C MET A 121 4.90 -5.56 -5.19
N GLY A 122 3.92 -5.98 -5.96
CA GLY A 122 3.34 -7.31 -5.84
C GLY A 122 2.14 -7.31 -4.91
N ALA A 123 1.49 -8.45 -4.86
CA ALA A 123 0.22 -8.63 -4.18
C ALA A 123 0.12 -10.05 -3.62
N ILE A 124 -0.53 -10.17 -2.46
CA ILE A 124 -0.96 -11.45 -1.94
C ILE A 124 -2.46 -11.50 -2.19
N ASN A 125 -2.84 -12.15 -3.28
CA ASN A 125 -4.20 -12.14 -3.77
C ASN A 125 -4.99 -13.33 -3.22
N LEU A 126 -6.13 -13.03 -2.62
CA LEU A 126 -7.18 -14.02 -2.38
C LEU A 126 -8.34 -13.69 -3.29
N GLY A 127 -8.74 -14.64 -4.11
CA GLY A 127 -9.74 -14.39 -5.14
C GLY A 127 -10.71 -15.51 -5.36
N ILE A 128 -11.80 -15.14 -6.02
CA ILE A 128 -12.79 -16.07 -6.51
C ILE A 128 -12.67 -16.08 -8.03
N ASN A 129 -12.36 -17.26 -8.56
CA ASN A 129 -12.33 -17.52 -9.99
C ASN A 129 -13.62 -18.24 -10.34
N ARG A 130 -14.41 -17.63 -11.22
CA ARG A 130 -15.60 -18.26 -11.77
C ARG A 130 -15.31 -18.67 -13.20
N ASP A 131 -15.21 -19.98 -13.38
CA ASP A 131 -14.96 -20.56 -14.69
C ASP A 131 -16.26 -20.72 -15.51
N LEU A 132 -16.10 -20.98 -16.80
CA LEU A 132 -17.13 -21.02 -17.83
C LEU A 132 -18.34 -21.92 -17.50
N ILE A 133 -18.09 -22.94 -16.67
CA ILE A 133 -19.01 -24.02 -16.29
C ILE A 133 -19.75 -23.70 -14.97
N GLY A 134 -19.50 -22.53 -14.38
CA GLY A 134 -20.17 -22.05 -13.17
C GLY A 134 -19.56 -22.55 -11.86
N GLU A 135 -18.45 -23.29 -11.92
CA GLU A 135 -17.68 -23.67 -10.75
C GLU A 135 -16.96 -22.44 -10.18
N THR A 136 -17.18 -22.22 -8.89
CA THR A 136 -16.55 -21.16 -8.12
C THR A 136 -15.35 -21.76 -7.42
N GLN A 137 -14.15 -21.36 -7.83
CA GLN A 137 -12.90 -21.78 -7.21
C GLN A 137 -12.33 -20.62 -6.38
N VAL A 138 -11.84 -20.94 -5.18
CA VAL A 138 -11.11 -19.97 -4.37
C VAL A 138 -9.62 -20.13 -4.68
N GLY A 139 -9.00 -19.05 -5.12
CA GLY A 139 -7.59 -19.00 -5.49
C GLY A 139 -6.77 -18.21 -4.47
N PHE A 140 -5.52 -18.63 -4.31
CA PHE A 140 -4.47 -17.86 -3.64
C PHE A 140 -3.36 -17.60 -4.66
N GLY A 141 -3.00 -16.33 -4.82
CA GLY A 141 -1.96 -15.88 -5.74
C GLY A 141 -0.89 -15.07 -5.02
N LEU A 142 0.36 -15.25 -5.44
CA LEU A 142 1.47 -14.39 -5.07
C LEU A 142 1.97 -13.71 -6.34
N LEU A 143 1.82 -12.40 -6.40
CA LEU A 143 2.43 -11.56 -7.41
C LEU A 143 3.61 -10.86 -6.78
N LEU A 144 4.81 -10.94 -7.37
CA LEU A 144 6.03 -10.28 -6.88
C LEU A 144 6.52 -9.22 -7.88
N SER A 145 5.60 -8.54 -8.55
CA SER A 145 5.90 -7.49 -9.53
C SER A 145 5.04 -6.27 -9.25
N SER A 146 5.58 -5.08 -9.56
CA SER A 146 4.74 -3.90 -9.65
C SER A 146 4.20 -3.77 -11.06
N THR A 147 2.88 -3.75 -11.19
CA THR A 147 2.23 -3.76 -12.50
C THR A 147 0.91 -2.98 -12.45
N PHE A 148 0.64 -2.25 -13.51
CA PHE A 148 -0.69 -1.76 -13.81
C PHE A 148 -1.11 -2.32 -15.16
N GLU A 149 -2.25 -2.99 -15.20
CA GLU A 149 -2.83 -3.56 -16.40
C GLU A 149 -4.28 -3.11 -16.50
N LEU A 150 -4.60 -2.48 -17.63
CA LEU A 150 -5.96 -2.16 -18.02
C LEU A 150 -6.16 -2.65 -19.44
N GLU A 151 -6.85 -3.78 -19.59
CA GLU A 151 -7.05 -4.42 -20.88
C GLU A 151 -8.54 -4.47 -21.24
N MET A 152 -8.86 -4.14 -22.50
CA MET A 152 -10.18 -4.31 -23.10
C MET A 152 -10.06 -5.16 -24.36
N LYS A 153 -10.21 -6.48 -24.23
CA LYS A 153 -10.16 -7.42 -25.37
C LYS A 153 -11.53 -7.54 -26.04
N ALA A 154 -11.61 -7.21 -27.33
CA ALA A 154 -12.76 -7.60 -28.12
C ALA A 154 -12.77 -9.13 -28.24
N SER A 155 -13.83 -9.76 -27.72
CA SER A 155 -14.08 -11.21 -27.74
C SER A 155 -13.08 -12.10 -26.99
N THR A 156 -13.32 -12.31 -25.70
CA THR A 156 -12.90 -13.57 -25.05
C THR A 156 -13.94 -13.97 -24.01
N MET A 157 -14.43 -15.20 -24.12
CA MET A 157 -15.51 -15.71 -23.28
C MET A 157 -14.98 -16.09 -21.89
N LYS A 158 -15.69 -15.57 -20.87
CA LYS A 158 -16.02 -16.20 -19.58
C LYS A 158 -14.87 -16.74 -18.72
N LEU A 159 -14.01 -15.83 -18.23
CA LEU A 159 -13.44 -15.98 -16.90
C LEU A 159 -13.78 -14.70 -16.12
N SER A 160 -14.37 -14.86 -14.93
CA SER A 160 -14.58 -13.75 -14.00
C SER A 160 -13.73 -13.99 -12.76
N VAL A 161 -12.65 -13.24 -12.64
CA VAL A 161 -11.73 -13.26 -11.50
C VAL A 161 -11.94 -11.99 -10.70
N VAL A 162 -12.15 -12.14 -9.40
CA VAL A 162 -12.11 -11.03 -8.45
C VAL A 162 -11.09 -11.41 -7.38
N GLU A 163 -10.04 -10.62 -7.26
CA GLU A 163 -8.94 -10.82 -6.33
C GLU A 163 -8.82 -9.63 -5.37
N VAL A 164 -8.49 -9.93 -4.12
CA VAL A 164 -8.23 -8.94 -3.08
C VAL A 164 -6.77 -9.01 -2.66
N ASP A 165 -6.04 -7.90 -2.80
CA ASP A 165 -4.66 -7.79 -2.32
C ASP A 165 -4.61 -7.52 -0.82
N LEU A 166 -4.19 -8.54 -0.08
CA LEU A 166 -4.05 -8.47 1.38
C LEU A 166 -2.96 -7.49 1.82
N VAL A 167 -1.94 -7.23 0.99
CA VAL A 167 -0.88 -6.28 1.30
C VAL A 167 -1.44 -4.86 1.30
N ALA A 168 -2.17 -4.47 0.25
CA ALA A 168 -2.88 -3.20 0.18
C ALA A 168 -3.87 -3.02 1.35
N VAL A 169 -4.65 -4.06 1.69
CA VAL A 169 -5.56 -4.04 2.84
C VAL A 169 -4.80 -3.79 4.15
N SER A 170 -3.66 -4.46 4.36
CA SER A 170 -2.85 -4.28 5.57
C SER A 170 -2.33 -2.84 5.72
N PHE A 171 -2.00 -2.18 4.60
CA PHE A 171 -1.55 -0.79 4.58
C PHE A 171 -2.69 0.18 4.86
N VAL A 172 -3.88 -0.06 4.31
CA VAL A 172 -5.08 0.72 4.65
C VAL A 172 -5.34 0.65 6.16
N ILE A 173 -5.29 -0.55 6.76
CA ILE A 173 -5.48 -0.73 8.22
C ILE A 173 -4.41 0.02 9.02
N ALA A 174 -3.14 -0.05 8.60
CA ALA A 174 -2.05 0.66 9.26
C ALA A 174 -2.28 2.19 9.28
N ILE A 175 -2.68 2.75 8.14
CA ILE A 175 -2.94 4.19 8.01
C ILE A 175 -4.20 4.60 8.80
N PHE A 176 -5.30 3.85 8.69
CA PHE A 176 -6.53 4.12 9.45
C PHE A 176 -6.30 4.09 10.97
N THR A 177 -5.50 3.14 11.45
CA THR A 177 -5.15 3.04 12.87
C THR A 177 -4.33 4.25 13.33
N ALA A 178 -3.52 4.83 12.44
CA ALA A 178 -2.77 6.07 12.71
C ALA A 178 -3.65 7.31 12.75
N MET A 179 -4.67 7.38 11.89
CA MET A 179 -5.59 8.53 11.83
C MET A 179 -6.53 8.57 13.04
N ARG A 180 -7.05 7.43 13.50
CA ARG A 180 -8.06 7.35 14.57
C ARG A 180 -7.53 7.59 15.98
N ARG A 181 -6.21 7.72 16.15
CA ARG A 181 -5.53 7.92 17.45
C ARG A 181 -4.90 9.30 17.62
N ARG A 182 -5.30 10.25 16.77
CA ARG A 182 -5.20 11.68 17.06
C ARG A 182 -6.51 12.14 17.69
#